data_AF-A0A1I1QVV5-F1
#
_entry.id   AF-A0A1I1QVV5-F1
#
_cell.length_a   1.000
_cell.length_b   1.000
_cell.length_c   1.000
_cell.angle_alpha   90.00
_cell.angle_beta   90.00
_cell.angle_gamma   90.00
#
_symmetry.space_group_name_H-M   'P 1'
#
loop_
_entity.id
_entity.type
_entity.pdbx_description
1 polymer ?
#
loop_
_entity_poly.entity_id
_entity_poly.type
_entity_poly.pdbx_seq_one_letter_code
_entity_poly.pdbx_strand_id
1 'polypeptide(L)'
;MTHSLRTFRSLGLAALVLAALHGAALAQTPNTEPSGDTPFSSMAIARDEADDCRVPKPPADLAETAYLRNGYRAILRILIAEEALASESCTCLLDQFAWDQALAALPRFQTSDNPRLPFNVLELYAKADALEAQVVEACAE
;
A
#
# COMPACT_ATOMS: atom_id res chain seq x y z
N MET A 1 38.87 -11.99 67.87
CA MET A 1 39.28 -13.41 67.94
C MET A 1 38.72 -14.13 66.72
N THR A 2 39.59 -14.91 66.11
CA THR A 2 39.47 -15.67 64.86
C THR A 2 38.33 -16.68 64.83
N HIS A 3 37.71 -16.88 63.67
CA HIS A 3 37.51 -18.19 63.00
C HIS A 3 36.93 -17.88 61.59
N SER A 4 37.77 -17.79 60.57
CA SER A 4 38.21 -18.91 59.71
C SER A 4 37.05 -19.61 58.99
N LEU A 5 36.71 -19.10 57.80
CA LEU A 5 35.94 -19.81 56.78
C LEU A 5 36.89 -20.16 55.64
N ARG A 6 37.68 -21.22 55.84
CA ARG A 6 38.22 -21.99 54.72
C ARG A 6 37.23 -23.10 54.38
N THR A 7 37.18 -23.41 53.08
CA THR A 7 36.84 -24.73 52.54
C THR A 7 35.39 -24.96 52.09
N PHE A 8 34.86 -24.16 51.17
CA PHE A 8 33.78 -24.63 50.26
C PHE A 8 33.89 -23.96 48.88
N ARG A 9 35.04 -24.07 48.20
CA ARG A 9 35.23 -23.49 46.84
C ARG A 9 35.53 -24.52 45.75
N SER A 10 35.25 -25.81 45.97
CA SER A 10 35.66 -26.85 45.01
C SER A 10 34.57 -27.84 44.57
N LEU A 11 33.33 -27.73 45.05
CA LEU A 11 32.26 -28.69 44.69
C LEU A 11 31.07 -28.06 43.93
N GLY A 12 31.16 -26.77 43.57
CA GLY A 12 30.09 -26.07 42.86
C GLY A 12 30.17 -26.10 41.32
N LEU A 13 31.30 -26.56 40.74
CA LEU A 13 31.52 -26.46 39.29
C LEU A 13 31.33 -27.77 38.50
N ALA A 14 31.23 -28.93 39.15
CA ALA A 14 31.01 -30.19 38.44
C ALA A 14 29.52 -30.53 38.20
N ALA A 15 28.60 -29.97 38.99
CA ALA A 15 27.16 -30.29 38.87
C ALA A 15 26.44 -29.46 37.79
N LEU A 16 27.01 -28.34 37.34
CA LEU A 16 26.37 -27.44 36.37
C LEU A 16 26.63 -27.83 34.90
N VAL A 17 27.57 -28.73 34.61
CA VAL A 17 27.90 -29.12 33.22
C VAL A 17 27.04 -30.27 32.69
N LEU A 18 26.48 -31.14 33.55
CA LEU A 18 25.59 -32.23 33.11
C LEU A 18 24.12 -31.82 32.89
N ALA A 19 23.69 -30.67 33.40
CA ALA A 19 22.33 -30.19 33.19
C ALA A 19 22.12 -29.52 31.81
N ALA A 20 23.19 -29.02 31.19
CA ALA A 20 23.11 -28.32 29.90
C ALA A 20 22.96 -29.26 28.69
N LEU A 21 23.26 -30.56 28.84
CA LEU A 21 23.26 -31.49 27.70
C LEU A 21 21.89 -32.14 27.42
N HIS A 22 20.90 -32.01 28.32
CA HIS A 22 19.57 -32.61 28.14
C HIS A 22 18.54 -31.67 27.48
N GLY A 23 18.93 -30.46 27.07
CA GLY A 23 18.02 -29.48 26.47
C GLY A 23 18.00 -29.41 24.95
N ALA A 24 18.82 -30.22 24.25
CA ALA A 24 18.98 -30.11 22.79
C ALA A 24 18.08 -31.07 21.98
N ALA A 25 17.27 -31.90 22.63
CA ALA A 25 16.43 -32.88 21.96
C ALA A 25 14.97 -32.64 22.33
N LEU A 26 14.34 -31.67 21.65
CA LEU A 26 12.92 -31.61 21.26
C LEU A 26 12.61 -30.21 20.68
N ALA A 27 13.40 -29.76 19.70
CA ALA A 27 12.87 -28.76 18.77
C ALA A 27 11.86 -29.49 17.89
N GLN A 28 10.59 -29.45 18.29
CA GLN A 28 9.49 -29.81 17.40
C GLN A 28 9.54 -28.80 16.26
N THR A 29 10.01 -29.22 15.09
CA THR A 29 9.74 -28.47 13.87
C THR A 29 8.22 -28.33 13.80
N PRO A 30 7.66 -27.11 13.71
CA PRO A 30 6.26 -26.96 13.39
C PRO A 30 6.07 -27.65 12.04
N ASN A 31 5.49 -28.85 12.05
CA ASN A 31 4.95 -29.42 10.84
C ASN A 31 3.72 -28.57 10.54
N THR A 32 3.93 -27.48 9.81
CA THR A 32 2.86 -26.87 9.05
C THR A 32 2.51 -27.91 7.99
N GLU A 33 1.57 -28.80 8.32
CA GLU A 33 0.85 -29.48 7.26
C GLU A 33 0.30 -28.39 6.34
N PRO A 34 0.39 -28.54 5.01
CA PRO A 34 -0.26 -27.62 4.11
C PRO A 34 -1.70 -27.54 4.58
N SER A 35 -2.15 -26.35 4.99
CA SER A 35 -3.58 -26.13 5.18
C SER A 35 -4.22 -26.59 3.87
N GLY A 36 -4.97 -27.69 3.93
CA GLY A 36 -5.49 -28.35 2.73
C GLY A 36 -6.25 -27.35 1.87
N ASP A 37 -6.48 -27.72 0.60
CA ASP A 37 -7.10 -26.97 -0.50
C ASP A 37 -8.35 -26.16 -0.09
N THR A 38 -8.15 -25.14 0.73
CA THR A 38 -9.13 -24.15 1.10
C THR A 38 -8.92 -23.09 0.03
N PRO A 39 -9.75 -23.07 -1.02
CA PRO A 39 -9.62 -22.06 -2.05
C PRO A 39 -9.70 -20.70 -1.37
N PHE A 40 -8.85 -19.76 -1.82
CA PHE A 40 -8.95 -18.38 -1.37
C PHE A 40 -10.39 -17.91 -1.55
N SER A 41 -11.12 -17.78 -0.44
CA SER A 41 -12.46 -17.21 -0.46
C SER A 41 -12.28 -15.72 -0.69
N SER A 42 -12.52 -15.29 -1.94
CA SER A 42 -12.49 -13.88 -2.29
C SER A 42 -13.64 -13.20 -1.54
N MET A 43 -13.32 -12.29 -0.63
CA MET A 43 -14.31 -11.32 -0.15
C MET A 43 -14.61 -10.39 -1.33
N ALA A 44 -15.65 -10.72 -2.09
CA ALA A 44 -16.22 -9.79 -3.04
C ALA A 44 -16.85 -8.65 -2.24
N ILE A 45 -16.13 -7.54 -2.12
CA ILE A 45 -16.70 -6.30 -1.60
C ILE A 45 -17.77 -5.89 -2.61
N ALA A 46 -19.01 -5.74 -2.16
CA ALA A 46 -20.08 -5.19 -2.99
C ALA A 46 -19.56 -3.87 -3.57
N ARG A 47 -19.60 -3.75 -4.90
CA ARG A 47 -19.28 -2.48 -5.53
C ARG A 47 -20.30 -1.49 -4.96
N ASP A 48 -19.85 -0.48 -4.23
CA ASP A 48 -20.69 0.70 -3.99
C ASP A 48 -21.28 1.08 -5.35
N GLU A 49 -22.60 1.31 -5.40
CA GLU A 49 -23.36 1.58 -6.62
C GLU A 49 -22.49 2.36 -7.59
N ALA A 50 -22.35 1.83 -8.81
CA ALA A 50 -21.38 2.34 -9.78
C ALA A 50 -21.53 3.85 -9.87
N ASP A 51 -20.62 4.56 -9.21
CA ASP A 51 -20.48 5.99 -9.36
C ASP A 51 -20.06 6.16 -10.81
N ASP A 52 -21.03 6.48 -11.66
CA ASP A 52 -20.86 6.64 -13.10
C ASP A 52 -19.82 7.73 -13.41
N CYS A 53 -19.46 8.55 -12.42
CA CYS A 53 -18.43 9.58 -12.52
C CYS A 53 -17.05 9.14 -12.05
N ARG A 54 -16.91 7.91 -11.55
CA ARG A 54 -15.62 7.38 -11.12
C ARG A 54 -14.75 7.03 -12.31
N VAL A 55 -13.57 7.67 -12.38
CA VAL A 55 -12.57 7.38 -13.41
C VAL A 55 -12.28 5.87 -13.50
N PRO A 56 -12.41 5.25 -14.69
CA PRO A 56 -12.32 3.80 -14.84
C PRO A 56 -10.90 3.27 -14.60
N LYS A 57 -10.77 1.94 -14.62
CA LYS A 57 -9.45 1.30 -14.65
C LYS A 57 -8.76 1.66 -15.98
N PRO A 58 -7.47 2.04 -15.98
CA PRO A 58 -6.74 2.36 -17.19
C PRO A 58 -6.61 1.14 -18.11
N PRO A 59 -6.72 1.31 -19.45
CA PRO A 59 -6.44 0.27 -20.42
C PRO A 59 -5.05 -0.33 -20.22
N ALA A 60 -4.90 -1.64 -20.45
CA ALA A 60 -3.64 -2.34 -20.20
C ALA A 60 -2.50 -1.88 -21.14
N ASP A 61 -2.86 -1.44 -22.34
CA ASP A 61 -2.01 -0.92 -23.41
C ASP A 61 -1.70 0.58 -23.28
N LEU A 62 -2.32 1.29 -22.33
CA LEU A 62 -2.06 2.71 -22.10
C LEU A 62 -0.60 3.00 -21.74
N ALA A 63 0.03 2.11 -20.97
CA ALA A 63 1.44 2.23 -20.60
C ALA A 63 2.02 0.88 -20.16
N GLU A 64 3.34 0.73 -20.30
CA GLU A 64 4.08 -0.51 -20.05
C GLU A 64 3.84 -1.07 -18.64
N THR A 65 3.85 -0.21 -17.61
CA THR A 65 3.78 -0.64 -16.21
C THR A 65 2.49 -0.22 -15.53
N ALA A 66 2.06 -1.01 -14.55
CA ALA A 66 0.93 -0.65 -13.70
C ALA A 66 1.17 0.66 -12.94
N TYR A 67 2.42 0.94 -12.59
CA TYR A 67 2.81 2.20 -11.94
C TYR A 67 2.47 3.41 -12.81
N LEU A 68 2.87 3.39 -14.08
CA LEU A 68 2.57 4.46 -15.03
C LEU A 68 1.07 4.62 -15.23
N ARG A 69 0.37 3.51 -15.50
CA ARG A 69 -1.09 3.50 -15.68
C ARG A 69 -1.84 4.06 -14.46
N ASN A 70 -1.41 3.71 -13.25
CA ASN A 70 -2.00 4.21 -12.01
C ASN A 70 -1.74 5.71 -11.83
N GLY A 71 -0.56 6.19 -12.20
CA GLY A 71 -0.26 7.63 -12.22
C GLY A 71 -1.13 8.39 -13.22
N TYR A 72 -1.30 7.88 -14.45
CA TYR A 72 -2.19 8.49 -15.44
C TYR A 72 -3.65 8.51 -14.97
N ARG A 73 -4.11 7.47 -14.27
CA ARG A 73 -5.43 7.49 -13.64
C ARG A 73 -5.56 8.60 -12.60
N ALA A 74 -4.54 8.80 -11.75
CA ALA A 74 -4.55 9.88 -10.77
C ALA A 74 -4.52 11.26 -11.44
N ILE A 75 -3.71 11.44 -12.50
CA ILE A 75 -3.68 12.68 -13.28
C ILE A 75 -5.05 12.96 -13.90
N LEU A 76 -5.71 11.96 -14.50
CA LEU A 76 -7.04 12.14 -15.09
C LEU A 76 -8.09 12.58 -14.05
N ARG A 77 -8.05 11.98 -12.84
CA ARG A 77 -8.88 12.41 -11.71
C ARG A 77 -8.62 13.87 -11.32
N ILE A 78 -7.35 14.26 -11.23
CA ILE A 78 -6.95 15.65 -10.94
C ILE A 78 -7.51 16.61 -11.99
N LEU A 79 -7.37 16.29 -13.28
CA LEU A 79 -7.85 17.15 -14.37
C LEU A 79 -9.37 17.35 -14.31
N ILE A 80 -10.13 16.27 -14.09
CA ILE A 80 -11.59 16.32 -13.97
C ILE A 80 -12.01 17.16 -12.76
N ALA A 81 -11.38 16.95 -11.60
CA ALA A 81 -11.72 17.69 -10.40
C ALA A 81 -11.31 19.18 -10.49
N GLU A 82 -10.16 19.48 -11.10
CA GLU A 82 -9.74 20.86 -11.39
C GLU A 82 -10.77 21.57 -12.32
N GLU A 83 -11.25 20.88 -13.35
CA GLU A 83 -12.28 21.43 -14.26
C GLU A 83 -13.62 21.62 -13.55
N ALA A 84 -14.06 20.66 -12.74
CA ALA A 84 -15.29 20.77 -11.96
C ALA A 84 -15.26 22.00 -11.03
N LEU A 85 -14.14 22.22 -10.34
CA LEU A 85 -13.94 23.40 -9.49
C LEU A 85 -13.86 24.69 -10.31
N ALA A 86 -13.17 24.70 -11.45
CA ALA A 86 -12.99 25.89 -12.27
C ALA A 86 -14.29 26.34 -12.97
N SER A 87 -15.13 25.38 -13.35
CA SER A 87 -16.42 25.61 -13.99
C SER A 87 -17.59 25.69 -13.00
N GLU A 88 -17.33 25.52 -11.70
CA GLU A 88 -18.34 25.40 -10.65
C GLU A 88 -19.41 24.33 -10.99
N SER A 89 -18.98 23.26 -11.66
CA SER A 89 -19.85 22.19 -12.14
C SER A 89 -19.96 21.07 -11.12
N CYS A 90 -21.19 20.80 -10.70
CA CYS A 90 -21.55 19.63 -9.88
C CYS A 90 -22.02 18.43 -10.69
N THR A 91 -21.91 18.48 -12.02
CA THR A 91 -22.25 17.36 -12.89
C THR A 91 -21.04 16.48 -13.19
N CYS A 92 -21.32 15.25 -13.60
CA CYS A 92 -20.32 14.34 -14.16
C CYS A 92 -19.60 14.96 -15.36
N LEU A 93 -18.27 15.07 -15.32
CA LEU A 93 -17.46 15.55 -16.45
C LEU A 93 -16.65 14.45 -17.13
N LEU A 94 -16.80 13.18 -16.71
CA LEU A 94 -15.95 12.08 -17.15
C LEU A 94 -15.97 11.88 -18.68
N ASP A 95 -17.08 12.17 -19.35
CA ASP A 95 -17.24 12.06 -20.80
C ASP A 95 -16.46 13.12 -21.61
N GLN A 96 -15.98 14.17 -20.95
CA GLN A 96 -15.17 15.24 -21.55
C GLN A 96 -13.66 14.98 -21.45
N PHE A 97 -13.27 13.90 -20.75
CA PHE A 97 -11.87 13.61 -20.45
C PHE A 97 -11.46 12.22 -20.96
N ALA A 98 -10.30 12.18 -21.61
CA ALA A 98 -9.68 10.98 -22.18
C ALA A 98 -8.26 10.78 -21.65
N TRP A 99 -7.75 9.55 -21.81
CA TRP A 99 -6.40 9.18 -21.35
C TRP A 99 -5.29 10.02 -21.99
N ASP A 100 -5.46 10.48 -23.22
CA ASP A 100 -4.49 11.33 -23.93
C ASP A 100 -4.29 12.69 -23.23
N GLN A 101 -5.33 13.23 -22.58
CA GLN A 101 -5.19 14.46 -21.80
C GLN A 101 -4.33 14.23 -20.55
N ALA A 102 -4.46 13.06 -19.90
CA ALA A 102 -3.59 12.72 -18.77
C ALA A 102 -2.14 12.52 -19.20
N LEU A 103 -1.91 11.91 -20.37
CA LEU A 103 -0.58 11.77 -20.97
C LEU A 103 0.02 13.15 -21.30
N ALA A 104 -0.75 14.03 -21.94
CA ALA A 104 -0.32 15.38 -22.28
C ALA A 104 -0.04 16.26 -21.04
N ALA A 105 -0.75 16.00 -19.93
CA ALA A 105 -0.57 16.73 -18.68
C ALA A 105 0.63 16.24 -17.85
N LEU A 106 1.25 15.11 -18.19
CA LEU A 106 2.37 14.52 -17.44
C LEU A 106 3.47 15.52 -17.02
N PRO A 107 3.95 16.44 -17.87
CA PRO A 107 4.99 17.38 -17.49
C PRO A 107 4.64 18.27 -16.29
N ARG A 108 3.35 18.52 -16.01
CA ARG A 108 2.88 19.29 -14.84
C ARG A 108 3.14 18.57 -13.51
N PHE A 109 3.30 17.26 -13.57
CA PHE A 109 3.35 16.35 -12.42
C PHE A 109 4.69 15.62 -12.31
N GLN A 110 5.60 15.87 -13.24
CA GLN A 110 6.89 15.20 -13.29
C GLN A 110 7.77 15.67 -12.13
N THR A 111 8.27 14.72 -11.33
CA THR A 111 9.22 14.94 -10.24
C THR A 111 10.60 14.34 -10.54
N SER A 112 10.73 13.61 -11.64
CA SER A 112 11.96 12.89 -12.03
C SER A 112 12.07 12.72 -13.53
N ASP A 113 13.29 12.76 -14.05
CA ASP A 113 13.60 12.47 -15.47
C ASP A 113 13.64 10.96 -15.78
N ASN A 114 13.45 10.08 -14.77
CA ASN A 114 13.39 8.64 -14.99
C ASN A 114 12.07 8.28 -15.70
N PRO A 115 12.08 7.79 -16.95
CA PRO A 115 10.86 7.49 -17.70
C PRO A 115 10.02 6.36 -17.07
N ARG A 116 10.61 5.53 -16.19
CA ARG A 116 9.88 4.48 -15.46
C ARG A 116 9.30 4.95 -14.12
N LEU A 117 9.80 6.06 -13.58
CA LEU A 117 9.38 6.65 -12.31
C LEU A 117 9.28 8.19 -12.42
N PRO A 118 8.45 8.72 -13.34
CA PRO A 118 8.46 10.16 -13.64
C PRO A 118 7.77 11.03 -12.57
N PHE A 119 6.91 10.46 -11.70
CA PHE A 119 6.10 11.19 -10.72
C PHE A 119 5.95 10.38 -9.43
N ASN A 120 5.53 10.99 -8.32
CA ASN A 120 5.14 10.22 -7.13
C ASN A 120 3.66 9.84 -7.20
N VAL A 121 3.35 8.57 -7.51
CA VAL A 121 1.96 8.08 -7.62
C VAL A 121 1.16 8.33 -6.35
N LEU A 122 1.76 8.15 -5.16
CA LEU A 122 1.03 8.32 -3.90
C LEU A 122 0.62 9.78 -3.68
N GLU A 123 1.50 10.73 -4.02
CA GLU A 123 1.18 12.17 -3.96
C GLU A 123 0.11 12.55 -4.99
N LEU A 124 0.13 11.95 -6.19
CA LEU A 124 -0.92 12.19 -7.18
C LEU A 124 -2.29 11.71 -6.68
N TYR A 125 -2.36 10.53 -6.05
CA TYR A 125 -3.61 10.05 -5.46
C TYR A 125 -4.07 10.94 -4.32
N ALA A 126 -3.17 11.35 -3.42
CA ALA A 126 -3.51 12.27 -2.34
C ALA A 126 -4.02 13.62 -2.87
N LYS A 127 -3.41 14.16 -3.94
CA LYS A 127 -3.89 15.39 -4.60
C LYS A 127 -5.26 15.18 -5.25
N ALA A 128 -5.47 14.08 -5.95
CA ALA A 128 -6.76 13.75 -6.57
C ALA A 128 -7.87 13.67 -5.52
N ASP A 129 -7.64 12.93 -4.43
CA ASP A 129 -8.61 12.75 -3.34
C ASP A 129 -8.94 14.10 -2.68
N ALA A 130 -7.94 14.96 -2.48
CA ALA A 130 -8.15 16.30 -1.91
C ALA A 130 -8.96 17.23 -2.82
N LEU A 131 -8.79 17.14 -4.13
CA LEU A 131 -9.58 17.92 -5.10
C LEU A 131 -11.00 17.39 -5.23
N GLU A 132 -11.17 16.06 -5.28
CA GLU A 132 -12.49 15.43 -5.30
C GLU A 132 -13.29 15.75 -4.03
N ALA A 133 -12.63 15.77 -2.86
CA ALA A 133 -13.26 16.22 -1.62
C ALA A 133 -13.71 17.70 -1.71
N GLN A 134 -12.90 18.58 -2.29
CA GLN A 134 -13.30 19.98 -2.52
C GLN A 134 -14.50 20.09 -3.46
N VAL A 135 -14.57 19.27 -4.51
CA VAL A 135 -15.74 19.21 -5.40
C VAL A 135 -16.99 18.79 -4.61
N VAL A 136 -16.89 17.75 -3.78
CA VAL A 136 -18.01 17.30 -2.94
C VAL A 136 -18.49 18.40 -2.00
N GLU A 137 -17.58 19.08 -1.30
CA GLU A 137 -17.93 20.18 -0.39
C GLU A 137 -18.53 21.38 -1.13
N ALA A 138 -18.03 21.73 -2.31
CA ALA A 138 -18.56 22.82 -3.13
C ALA A 138 -19.97 22.53 -3.69
N CYS A 139 -20.30 21.25 -3.85
CA CYS A 139 -21.57 20.77 -4.38
C CYS A 139 -22.57 20.34 -3.30
N ALA A 140 -22.21 20.46 -2.02
CA ALA A 140 -23.13 20.25 -0.91
C ALA A 140 -24.08 21.45 -0.78
N GLU A 141 -25.40 21.19 -0.84
CA GLU A 141 -26.47 22.19 -0.65
C GLU A 141 -26.66 22.60 0.82
#